data_AF-A0A3D3X4P3-F1
#
_entry.id   AF-A0A3D3X4P3-F1
#
_cell.length_a   1.000
_cell.length_b   1.000
_cell.length_c   1.000
_cell.angle_alpha   90.00
_cell.angle_beta   90.00
_cell.angle_gamma   90.00
#
_symmetry.space_group_name_H-M   'P 1'
#
loop_
_entity.id
_entity.type
_entity.pdbx_description
1 polymer ?
#
loop_
_entity_poly.entity_id
_entity_poly.type
_entity_poly.pdbx_seq_one_letter_code
_entity_poly.pdbx_strand_id
1 'polypeptide(L)'
;MNPSLSVVIPAHNEEDCIKNTLEDLCHTLGKESIDFEVIVVNDHSTDTTGSILNRISQENPRVKIFDNTEPNGYGFTVRTGFRHCQGDWVAVMMADASDDPKDLVRFFREANIKGTDAVFGNRFARGGKVVDYPTLKLLLNRLTNWIICLLFAIQYSDVTNA
;
A
#
# COMPACT_ATOMS: atom_id res chain seq x y z
N MET A 1 -14.87 -15.02 11.32
CA MET A 1 -15.04 -14.65 9.90
C MET A 1 -13.74 -13.98 9.49
N ASN A 2 -13.28 -14.23 8.26
CA ASN A 2 -12.09 -13.56 7.73
C ASN A 2 -12.44 -12.11 7.35
N PRO A 3 -11.52 -11.14 7.49
CA PRO A 3 -11.75 -9.78 7.06
C PRO A 3 -12.00 -9.72 5.55
N SER A 4 -12.68 -8.69 5.05
CA SER A 4 -12.87 -8.53 3.59
C SER A 4 -11.62 -7.99 2.89
N LEU A 5 -10.76 -7.27 3.62
CA LEU A 5 -9.56 -6.60 3.10
C LEU A 5 -8.39 -6.73 4.08
N SER A 6 -7.24 -7.19 3.59
CA SER A 6 -5.95 -7.05 4.27
C SER A 6 -5.14 -5.93 3.61
N VAL A 7 -4.68 -4.96 4.41
CA VAL A 7 -3.76 -3.91 3.92
C VAL A 7 -2.36 -4.20 4.44
N VAL A 8 -1.42 -4.47 3.55
CA VAL A 8 -0.01 -4.69 3.87
C VAL A 8 0.74 -3.36 3.78
N ILE A 9 1.46 -3.01 4.84
CA ILE A 9 2.28 -1.81 4.92
C ILE A 9 3.71 -2.20 5.30
N PRO A 10 4.67 -2.17 4.35
CA PRO A 10 6.08 -2.26 4.68
C PRO A 10 6.53 -0.95 5.35
N ALA A 11 7.28 -1.04 6.44
CA ALA A 11 7.79 0.14 7.16
C ALA A 11 9.29 -0.01 7.47
N HIS A 12 10.08 1.01 7.16
CA HIS A 12 11.50 1.09 7.55
C HIS A 12 11.87 2.54 7.85
N ASN A 13 12.12 2.84 9.13
CA ASN A 13 12.45 4.18 9.60
C ASN A 13 11.41 5.26 9.21
N GLU A 14 10.18 5.06 9.64
CA GLU A 14 9.00 5.86 9.28
C GLU A 14 8.40 6.57 10.52
N GLU A 15 9.23 6.89 11.52
CA GLU A 15 8.77 7.40 12.82
C GLU A 15 7.92 8.69 12.75
N ASP A 16 8.18 9.53 11.74
CA ASP A 16 7.51 10.82 11.54
C ASP A 16 6.09 10.69 10.99
N CYS A 17 5.80 9.62 10.25
CA CYS A 17 4.58 9.50 9.44
C CYS A 17 3.70 8.30 9.85
N ILE A 18 4.30 7.17 10.26
CA ILE A 18 3.62 5.87 10.37
C ILE A 18 2.37 5.92 11.25
N LYS A 19 2.41 6.69 12.34
CA LYS A 19 1.27 6.84 13.24
C LYS A 19 0.08 7.49 12.52
N ASN A 20 0.31 8.64 11.89
CA ASN A 20 -0.75 9.39 11.21
C ASN A 20 -1.29 8.60 10.02
N THR A 21 -0.41 7.92 9.27
CA THR A 21 -0.79 7.04 8.14
C THR A 21 -1.75 5.93 8.59
N LEU A 22 -1.41 5.22 9.68
CA LEU A 22 -2.24 4.13 10.20
C LEU A 22 -3.56 4.63 10.78
N GLU A 23 -3.54 5.77 11.49
CA GLU A 23 -4.74 6.39 12.06
C GLU A 23 -5.72 6.84 10.95
N ASP A 24 -5.23 7.52 9.91
CA ASP A 24 -6.07 7.99 8.80
C ASP A 24 -6.63 6.82 7.98
N LEU A 25 -5.80 5.81 7.70
CA LEU A 25 -6.24 4.58 7.04
C LEU A 25 -7.35 3.87 7.82
N CYS A 26 -7.12 3.62 9.12
CA CYS A 26 -8.09 2.93 9.96
C CYS A 26 -9.39 3.74 10.11
N HIS A 27 -9.28 5.06 10.25
CA HIS A 27 -10.42 5.96 10.32
C HIS A 27 -11.24 5.91 9.03
N THR A 28 -10.59 6.05 7.88
CA THR A 28 -11.25 6.08 6.57
C THR A 28 -11.95 4.75 6.26
N LEU A 29 -11.27 3.61 6.44
CA LEU A 29 -11.88 2.30 6.20
C LEU A 29 -13.03 2.01 7.19
N GLY A 30 -12.86 2.39 8.46
CA GLY A 30 -13.89 2.26 9.48
C GLY A 30 -15.14 3.10 9.18
N LYS A 31 -14.96 4.34 8.74
CA LYS A 31 -16.04 5.25 8.33
C LYS A 31 -16.85 4.68 7.15
N GLU A 32 -16.17 4.02 6.22
CA GLU A 32 -16.80 3.40 5.04
C GLU A 32 -17.36 2.00 5.32
N SER A 33 -17.34 1.55 6.59
CA SER A 33 -17.85 0.24 7.04
C SER A 33 -17.22 -0.95 6.30
N ILE A 34 -15.94 -0.84 5.93
CA ILE A 34 -15.17 -1.94 5.37
C ILE A 34 -14.65 -2.80 6.53
N ASP A 35 -14.74 -4.12 6.42
CA ASP A 35 -14.14 -5.04 7.38
C ASP A 35 -12.69 -5.33 6.96
N PHE A 36 -11.73 -4.96 7.81
CA PHE A 36 -10.32 -4.95 7.43
C PHE A 36 -9.38 -5.35 8.57
N GLU A 37 -8.19 -5.77 8.16
CA GLU A 37 -6.99 -5.81 8.99
C GLU A 37 -5.85 -5.05 8.31
N VAL A 38 -4.93 -4.53 9.11
CA VAL A 38 -3.70 -3.90 8.64
C VAL A 38 -2.52 -4.74 9.12
N ILE A 39 -1.71 -5.21 8.18
CA ILE A 39 -0.52 -6.00 8.41
C ILE A 39 0.69 -5.08 8.18
N VAL A 40 1.25 -4.55 9.25
CA VAL A 40 2.47 -3.76 9.16
C VAL A 40 3.67 -4.69 9.33
N VAL A 41 4.61 -4.63 8.40
CA VAL A 41 5.86 -5.38 8.48
C VAL A 41 7.01 -4.39 8.69
N ASN A 42 7.60 -4.43 9.88
CA ASN A 42 8.75 -3.62 10.25
C ASN A 42 10.04 -4.24 9.69
N ASP A 43 10.69 -3.54 8.77
CA ASP A 43 11.85 -4.05 8.01
C ASP A 43 13.17 -3.59 8.63
N HIS A 44 13.48 -4.04 9.84
CA HIS A 44 14.72 -3.70 10.55
C HIS A 44 14.89 -2.20 10.83
N SER A 45 13.83 -1.50 11.23
CA SER A 45 13.93 -0.08 11.62
C SER A 45 14.90 0.10 12.80
N THR A 46 15.69 1.17 12.73
CA THR A 46 16.69 1.56 13.74
C THR A 46 16.26 2.78 14.55
N ASP A 47 15.17 3.42 14.15
CA ASP A 47 14.57 4.59 14.78
C ASP A 47 13.43 4.20 15.75
N THR A 48 12.54 5.13 16.10
CA THR A 48 11.43 4.85 17.03
C THR A 48 10.22 4.15 16.39
N THR A 49 10.24 3.85 15.09
CA THR A 49 9.12 3.23 14.34
C THR A 49 8.57 1.98 15.04
N GLY A 50 9.44 1.04 15.42
CA GLY A 50 9.01 -0.19 16.09
C GLY A 50 8.30 0.06 17.43
N SER A 51 8.72 1.08 18.17
CA SER A 51 8.08 1.45 19.44
C SER A 51 6.68 2.05 19.22
N ILE A 52 6.53 2.86 18.18
CA ILE A 52 5.25 3.46 17.78
C ILE A 52 4.28 2.37 17.34
N LEU A 53 4.74 1.43 16.50
CA LEU A 53 3.94 0.30 16.02
C LEU A 53 3.45 -0.59 17.16
N ASN A 54 4.32 -0.89 18.13
CA ASN A 54 3.95 -1.68 19.30
C ASN A 54 2.85 -1.02 20.15
N ARG A 55 2.87 0.31 20.27
CA ARG A 55 1.80 1.03 20.96
C ARG A 55 0.49 0.99 20.19
N ILE A 56 0.54 1.23 18.89
CA ILE A 56 -0.65 1.23 18.02
C ILE A 56 -1.35 -0.13 18.04
N SER A 57 -0.61 -1.23 18.00
CA SER A 57 -1.21 -2.57 17.99
C SER A 57 -1.90 -2.95 19.30
N GLN A 58 -1.45 -2.37 20.43
CA GLN A 58 -2.14 -2.52 21.72
C GLN A 58 -3.43 -1.70 21.78
N GLU A 59 -3.46 -0.54 21.14
CA GLU A 59 -4.62 0.37 21.11
C GLU A 59 -5.66 -0.05 20.06
N ASN A 60 -5.23 -0.69 18.96
CA ASN A 60 -6.09 -1.11 17.85
C ASN A 60 -5.79 -2.55 17.39
N PRO A 61 -6.63 -3.53 17.77
CA PRO A 61 -6.39 -4.95 17.44
C PRO A 61 -6.53 -5.28 15.95
N ARG A 62 -6.99 -4.34 15.11
CA ARG A 62 -7.01 -4.50 13.64
C ARG A 62 -5.63 -4.31 13.03
N VAL A 63 -4.69 -3.68 13.74
CA VAL A 63 -3.32 -3.43 13.29
C VAL A 63 -2.41 -4.50 13.90
N LYS A 64 -1.88 -5.39 13.06
CA LYS A 64 -0.98 -6.47 13.43
C LYS A 64 0.43 -6.13 12.94
N ILE A 65 1.40 -6.29 13.83
CA ILE A 65 2.80 -5.96 13.55
C ILE A 65 3.60 -7.25 13.44
N PHE A 66 4.43 -7.34 12.40
CA PHE A 66 5.39 -8.40 12.20
C PHE A 66 6.76 -7.79 11.92
N ASP A 67 7.83 -8.44 12.39
CA ASP A 67 9.17 -8.06 11.99
C ASP A 67 9.59 -8.86 10.75
N ASN A 68 10.30 -8.20 9.83
CA ASN A 68 10.82 -8.89 8.66
C ASN A 68 11.95 -9.85 9.07
N THR A 69 11.74 -11.15 8.88
CA THR A 69 12.74 -12.19 9.17
C THR A 69 13.72 -12.42 8.03
N GLU A 70 13.43 -11.86 6.85
CA GLU A 70 14.26 -11.92 5.65
C GLU A 70 15.28 -10.76 5.64
N PRO A 71 16.27 -10.76 4.73
CA PRO A 71 17.10 -9.57 4.49
C PRO A 71 16.25 -8.34 4.17
N ASN A 72 16.75 -7.16 4.53
CA ASN A 72 16.10 -5.89 4.25
C ASN A 72 15.76 -5.76 2.76
N GLY A 73 14.56 -5.28 2.47
CA GLY A 73 14.13 -4.97 1.12
C GLY A 73 12.62 -5.03 0.96
N TYR A 74 12.08 -4.00 0.30
CA TYR A 74 10.64 -3.83 0.06
C TYR A 74 9.92 -5.10 -0.39
N GLY A 75 10.45 -5.81 -1.40
CA GLY A 75 9.84 -7.02 -1.92
C GLY A 75 9.80 -8.18 -0.92
N PHE A 76 10.81 -8.31 -0.05
CA PHE A 76 10.79 -9.32 1.03
C PHE A 76 9.77 -8.96 2.09
N THR A 77 9.72 -7.69 2.48
CA THR A 77 8.78 -7.14 3.47
C THR A 77 7.33 -7.35 3.02
N VAL A 78 7.01 -7.04 1.76
CA VAL A 78 5.68 -7.29 1.17
C VAL A 78 5.34 -8.79 1.16
N ARG A 79 6.29 -9.66 0.76
CA ARG A 79 6.09 -11.11 0.77
C ARG A 79 5.83 -11.66 2.16
N THR A 80 6.54 -11.14 3.17
CA THR A 80 6.30 -11.47 4.58
C THR A 80 4.88 -11.06 4.98
N GLY A 81 4.44 -9.85 4.60
CA GLY A 81 3.08 -9.38 4.86
C GLY A 81 2.01 -10.29 4.24
N PHE A 82 2.18 -10.70 2.98
CA PHE A 82 1.24 -11.60 2.30
C PHE A 82 1.06 -12.95 2.99
N ARG A 83 2.09 -13.47 3.70
CA ARG A 83 1.97 -14.73 4.47
C ARG A 83 1.04 -14.60 5.67
N HIS A 84 0.75 -13.37 6.12
CA HIS A 84 -0.07 -13.08 7.29
C HIS A 84 -1.47 -12.54 6.95
N CYS A 85 -1.73 -12.21 5.69
CA CYS A 85 -3.04 -11.77 5.24
C CYS A 85 -4.09 -12.88 5.38
N GLN A 86 -5.27 -12.50 5.86
CA GLN A 86 -6.44 -13.36 6.02
C GLN A 86 -7.62 -12.91 5.16
N GLY A 87 -7.53 -11.72 4.55
CA GLY A 87 -8.62 -11.12 3.82
C GLY A 87 -8.78 -11.61 2.37
N ASP A 88 -9.99 -11.47 1.86
CA ASP A 88 -10.34 -11.88 0.47
C ASP A 88 -9.64 -10.99 -0.56
N TRP A 89 -9.50 -9.70 -0.25
CA TRP A 89 -8.70 -8.74 -1.01
C TRP A 89 -7.43 -8.38 -0.26
N VAL A 90 -6.35 -8.17 -1.00
CA VAL A 90 -5.08 -7.68 -0.45
C VAL A 90 -4.69 -6.40 -1.18
N ALA A 91 -4.39 -5.36 -0.40
CA ALA A 91 -3.80 -4.12 -0.89
C ALA A 91 -2.41 -3.94 -0.28
N VAL A 92 -1.50 -3.33 -1.03
CA VAL A 92 -0.22 -2.86 -0.52
C VAL A 92 -0.27 -1.34 -0.51
N MET A 93 0.06 -0.73 0.63
CA MET A 93 0.14 0.72 0.79
C MET A 93 1.47 1.10 1.45
N MET A 94 1.92 2.33 1.22
CA MET A 94 3.15 2.86 1.80
C MET A 94 2.94 3.41 3.22
N ALA A 95 4.01 3.37 4.03
CA ALA A 95 4.01 3.88 5.39
C ALA A 95 4.05 5.42 5.48
N ASP A 96 4.47 6.10 4.41
CA ASP A 96 4.79 7.53 4.34
C ASP A 96 3.61 8.44 3.94
N ALA A 97 2.38 7.91 3.94
CA ALA A 97 1.16 8.60 3.52
C ALA A 97 1.17 9.09 2.04
N SER A 98 1.99 8.49 1.19
CA SER A 98 1.96 8.76 -0.26
C SER A 98 0.70 8.24 -0.96
N ASP A 99 0.06 7.22 -0.38
CA ASP A 99 -1.21 6.65 -0.86
C ASP A 99 -2.41 7.24 -0.10
N ASP A 100 -3.41 7.76 -0.81
CA ASP A 100 -4.67 8.24 -0.20
C ASP A 100 -5.59 7.06 0.16
N PRO A 101 -5.98 6.86 1.43
CA PRO A 101 -6.92 5.81 1.83
C PRO A 101 -8.27 5.85 1.09
N LYS A 102 -8.70 7.00 0.59
CA LYS A 102 -9.93 7.12 -0.23
C LYS A 102 -9.79 6.44 -1.58
N ASP A 103 -8.60 6.43 -2.16
CA ASP A 103 -8.36 5.69 -3.39
C ASP A 103 -8.40 4.18 -3.15
N LEU A 104 -7.89 3.70 -2.00
CA LEU A 104 -8.07 2.31 -1.59
C LEU A 104 -9.55 1.93 -1.46
N VAL A 105 -10.38 2.79 -0.84
CA VAL A 105 -11.84 2.56 -0.77
C VAL A 105 -12.45 2.42 -2.16
N ARG A 106 -12.05 3.29 -3.10
CA ARG A 106 -12.53 3.23 -4.48
C ARG A 106 -12.10 1.93 -5.17
N PHE A 107 -10.84 1.53 -5.02
CA PHE A 107 -10.33 0.28 -5.60
C PHE A 107 -11.06 -0.94 -5.05
N PHE A 108 -11.24 -1.02 -3.73
CA PHE A 108 -11.95 -2.11 -3.07
C PHE A 108 -13.42 -2.22 -3.54
N ARG A 109 -14.12 -1.08 -3.70
CA ARG A 109 -15.50 -1.08 -4.21
C ARG A 109 -15.57 -1.51 -5.67
N GLU A 110 -14.69 -0.99 -6.52
CA GLU A 110 -14.62 -1.36 -7.93
C GLU A 110 -14.33 -2.85 -8.11
N ALA A 111 -13.41 -3.41 -7.32
CA ALA A 111 -13.06 -4.83 -7.35
C ALA A 111 -14.29 -5.72 -7.06
N ASN A 112 -15.05 -5.37 -6.01
CA ASN A 112 -16.25 -6.11 -5.62
C ASN A 112 -17.41 -5.99 -6.61
N ILE A 113 -17.50 -4.89 -7.36
CA ILE A 113 -18.58 -4.68 -8.35
C ILE A 113 -18.29 -5.40 -9.67
N LYS A 114 -17.04 -5.32 -10.14
CA LYS A 114 -16.68 -5.73 -11.50
C LYS A 114 -16.21 -7.18 -11.62
N GLY A 115 -16.06 -7.90 -10.50
CA GLY A 115 -15.56 -9.28 -10.50
C GLY A 115 -14.18 -9.41 -11.14
N THR A 116 -13.34 -8.39 -10.96
CA THR A 116 -11.98 -8.32 -11.53
C THR A 116 -10.98 -8.96 -10.59
N ASP A 117 -9.93 -9.63 -11.11
CA ASP A 117 -8.91 -10.24 -10.23
C ASP A 117 -7.97 -9.22 -9.56
N ALA A 118 -7.82 -8.01 -10.13
CA ALA A 118 -6.96 -6.96 -9.59
C ALA A 118 -7.42 -5.56 -10.05
N VAL A 119 -7.11 -4.55 -9.22
CA VAL A 119 -7.34 -3.13 -9.51
C VAL A 119 -6.04 -2.37 -9.31
N PHE A 120 -5.68 -1.52 -10.26
CA PHE A 120 -4.46 -0.72 -10.23
C PHE A 120 -4.79 0.77 -10.41
N GLY A 121 -4.18 1.62 -9.59
CA GLY A 121 -4.18 3.07 -9.82
C GLY A 121 -3.32 3.42 -11.04
N ASN A 122 -3.74 4.37 -11.86
CA ASN A 122 -2.97 4.82 -13.03
C ASN A 122 -2.92 6.34 -13.08
N ARG A 123 -1.73 6.92 -12.86
CA ARG A 123 -1.51 8.37 -12.82
C ARG A 123 -1.66 9.05 -14.18
N PHE A 124 -1.53 8.28 -15.26
CA PHE A 124 -1.57 8.76 -16.64
C PHE A 124 -2.88 8.45 -17.38
N ALA A 125 -3.80 7.72 -16.73
CA ALA A 125 -5.13 7.49 -17.26
C ALA A 125 -5.96 8.77 -17.22
N ARG A 126 -7.10 8.78 -17.95
CA ARG A 126 -8.01 9.93 -17.96
C ARG A 126 -8.49 10.24 -16.55
N GLY A 127 -8.22 11.45 -16.08
CA GLY A 127 -8.56 11.90 -14.72
C GLY A 127 -7.46 11.68 -13.68
N GLY A 128 -6.40 10.94 -14.03
CA GLY A 128 -5.17 10.84 -13.25
C GLY A 128 -4.43 12.18 -13.21
N LYS A 129 -3.74 12.42 -12.09
CA LYS A 129 -2.95 13.63 -11.87
C LYS A 129 -1.62 13.27 -11.27
N VAL A 130 -0.63 14.08 -11.58
CA VAL A 130 0.69 14.05 -10.98
C VAL A 130 0.95 15.47 -10.48
N VAL A 131 1.22 15.62 -9.18
CA VAL A 131 1.44 16.91 -8.50
C VAL A 131 2.94 17.09 -8.24
N ASP A 132 3.47 18.29 -8.47
CA ASP A 132 4.86 18.69 -8.18
C ASP A 132 5.94 17.73 -8.71
N TYR A 133 5.73 17.19 -9.91
CA TYR A 133 6.62 16.19 -10.48
C TYR A 133 7.56 16.80 -11.53
N PRO A 134 8.89 16.73 -11.33
CA PRO A 134 9.85 17.33 -12.25
C PRO A 134 9.68 16.83 -13.69
N THR A 135 9.75 17.75 -14.65
CA THR A 135 9.49 17.44 -16.09
C THR A 135 10.46 16.40 -16.66
N LEU A 136 11.74 16.47 -16.30
CA LEU A 136 12.74 15.47 -16.70
C LEU A 136 12.42 14.09 -16.12
N LYS A 137 12.05 14.04 -14.84
CA LYS A 137 11.64 12.80 -14.17
C LYS A 137 10.40 12.23 -14.87
N LEU A 138 9.44 13.08 -15.25
CA LEU A 138 8.23 12.68 -15.96
C LEU A 138 8.55 12.06 -17.32
N LEU A 139 9.42 12.71 -18.11
CA LEU A 139 9.83 12.21 -19.42
C LEU A 139 10.51 10.83 -19.31
N LEU A 140 11.46 10.69 -18.38
CA LEU A 140 12.15 9.42 -18.14
C LEU A 140 11.17 8.34 -17.66
N ASN A 141 10.26 8.69 -16.76
CA ASN A 141 9.22 7.79 -16.27
C ASN A 141 8.32 7.29 -17.41
N ARG A 142 7.85 8.18 -18.29
CA ARG A 142 7.02 7.81 -19.46
C ARG A 142 7.77 6.93 -20.44
N LEU A 143 9.06 7.21 -20.68
CA LEU A 143 9.91 6.38 -21.53
C LEU A 143 10.07 4.96 -20.95
N THR A 144 10.38 4.84 -19.66
CA THR A 144 10.50 3.55 -18.98
C THR A 144 9.20 2.75 -19.04
N ASN A 145 8.06 3.37 -18.75
CA ASN A 145 6.76 2.71 -18.88
C ASN A 145 6.54 2.19 -20.31
N TRP A 146 6.85 3.00 -21.33
CA TRP A 146 6.69 2.60 -22.74
C TRP A 146 7.58 1.41 -23.11
N ILE A 147 8.85 1.41 -22.67
CA ILE A 147 9.77 0.29 -22.89
C ILE A 147 9.25 -0.99 -22.24
N ILE A 148 8.78 -0.92 -20.99
CA ILE A 148 8.23 -2.09 -20.29
C ILE A 148 6.95 -2.59 -20.97
N CYS A 149 6.06 -1.68 -21.39
CA CYS A 149 4.86 -2.05 -22.13
C CYS A 149 5.19 -2.79 -23.43
N LEU A 150 6.23 -2.34 -24.15
CA LEU A 150 6.71 -2.99 -25.37
C LEU A 150 7.31 -4.36 -25.09
N LEU A 151 8.19 -4.47 -24.09
CA LEU A 151 8.91 -5.71 -23.78
C LEU A 151 7.99 -6.83 -23.29
N PHE A 152 6.95 -6.49 -22.52
CA PHE A 152 6.05 -7.47 -21.90
C PHE A 152 4.66 -7.52 -22.55
N ALA A 153 4.43 -6.74 -23.62
CA ALA A 153 3.15 -6.66 -24.33
C ALA A 153 1.94 -6.38 -23.43
N ILE A 154 2.14 -5.54 -22.41
CA ILE A 154 1.09 -5.17 -21.44
C ILE A 154 0.34 -3.90 -21.88
N GLN A 155 -0.94 -3.82 -21.55
CA GLN A 155 -1.79 -2.65 -21.83
C GLN A 155 -1.75 -1.61 -20.70
N TYR A 156 -1.33 -2.01 -19.51
CA TYR A 156 -1.23 -1.14 -18.34
C TYR A 156 -0.03 -0.19 -18.46
N SER A 157 -0.31 1.12 -18.44
CA SER A 157 0.64 2.17 -18.85
C SER A 157 1.35 2.90 -17.71
N ASP A 158 1.24 2.40 -16.48
CA ASP A 158 1.85 2.99 -15.29
C ASP A 158 2.50 1.94 -14.35
N VAL A 159 3.44 1.18 -14.89
CA VAL A 159 4.19 0.13 -14.17
C VAL A 159 5.17 0.66 -13.12
N THR A 160 5.32 1.98 -13.03
CA THR A 160 6.24 2.66 -12.10
C THR A 160 5.49 3.35 -10.96
N ASN A 161 4.28 2.87 -10.67
CA ASN A 161 3.38 3.42 -9.66
C ASN A 161 3.63 2.85 -8.23
N ALA A 162 4.83 2.34 -8.00
CA ALA A 162 5.31 1.90 -6.69
C ALA A 162 6.54 2.72 -6.31
#